data_AF-A0A7S8IYF5-F1
#
_entry.id   AF-A0A7S8IYF5-F1
#
_cell.length_a   1.000
_cell.length_b   1.000
_cell.length_c   1.000
_cell.angle_alpha   90.00
_cell.angle_beta   90.00
_cell.angle_gamma   90.00
#
_symmetry.space_group_name_H-M   'P 1'
#
loop_
_entity.id
_entity.type
_entity.pdbx_description
1 polymer ?
#
loop_
_entity_poly.entity_id
_entity_poly.type
_entity_poly.pdbx_seq_one_letter_code
_entity_poly.pdbx_strand_id
1 'polypeptide(L)' 'MDEDDNELPDLPLIAKGPPPDCPICGDPMSFIDGDWACVDCNGELLGPETG' A
#
# COMPACT_ATOMS: atom_id res chain seq x y z
N MET A 1 35.42 -15.00 -5.45
CA MET A 1 34.41 -13.96 -5.73
C MET A 1 33.71 -13.80 -4.42
N ASP A 2 34.14 -12.81 -3.66
CA ASP A 2 33.47 -12.45 -2.41
C ASP A 2 32.05 -12.03 -2.79
N GLU A 3 31.11 -12.88 -2.42
CA GLU A 3 29.69 -12.62 -2.48
C GLU A 3 29.46 -11.48 -1.48
N ASP A 4 29.47 -10.24 -1.97
CA ASP A 4 29.09 -9.06 -1.20
C ASP A 4 27.66 -9.31 -0.65
N ASP A 5 27.61 -9.83 0.57
CA ASP A 5 26.42 -9.98 1.40
C ASP A 5 25.97 -8.58 1.78
N ASN A 6 25.35 -7.90 0.83
CA ASN A 6 24.80 -6.57 1.02
C ASN A 6 23.52 -6.72 1.84
N GLU A 7 23.67 -6.86 3.16
CA GLU A 7 22.56 -6.83 4.10
C GLU A 7 21.72 -5.57 3.85
N LEU A 8 20.42 -5.76 3.62
CA LEU A 8 19.48 -4.65 3.45
C LEU A 8 19.37 -3.88 4.77
N PRO A 9 19.42 -2.54 4.75
CA PRO A 9 19.24 -1.75 5.96
C PRO A 9 17.80 -1.86 6.47
N ASP A 10 17.61 -1.80 7.79
CA ASP A 10 16.30 -1.68 8.40
C ASP A 10 15.57 -0.43 7.89
N LEU A 11 14.40 -0.63 7.29
CA LEU A 11 13.55 0.47 6.87
C LEU A 11 12.86 1.09 8.11
N PRO A 12 12.76 2.42 8.19
CA PRO A 12 12.07 3.07 9.30
C PRO A 12 10.59 2.64 9.33
N LEU A 13 10.16 2.11 10.47
CA LEU A 13 8.76 1.81 10.73
C LEU A 13 7.97 3.12 10.82
N ILE A 14 7.32 3.53 9.73
CA ILE A 14 6.43 4.67 9.73
C ILE A 14 5.13 4.23 10.40
N ALA A 15 4.80 4.80 11.56
CA ALA A 15 3.50 4.63 12.18
C ALA A 15 2.44 5.36 11.33
N LYS A 16 1.73 4.63 10.47
CA LYS A 16 0.78 5.19 9.49
C LYS A 16 -0.61 5.48 10.06
N GLY A 17 -0.82 5.24 11.36
CA GLY A 17 -2.11 5.41 12.03
C GLY A 17 -3.06 4.22 11.79
N PRO A 18 -4.34 4.34 12.19
CA PRO A 18 -5.35 3.35 11.86
C PRO A 18 -5.60 3.31 10.34
N PRO A 19 -6.09 2.18 9.81
CA PRO A 19 -6.46 2.07 8.41
C PRO A 19 -7.56 3.10 8.06
N PRO A 20 -7.45 3.82 6.94
CA PRO A 20 -8.56 4.60 6.40
C PRO A 20 -9.59 3.66 5.75
N ASP A 21 -10.81 4.16 5.57
CA ASP A 21 -11.86 3.47 4.81
C ASP A 21 -11.64 3.63 3.30
N CYS A 22 -11.99 2.61 2.52
CA CYS A 22 -11.92 2.63 1.07
C CYS A 22 -12.94 3.62 0.48
N PRO A 23 -12.55 4.58 -0.38
CA PRO A 23 -13.49 5.54 -0.96
C PRO A 23 -14.45 4.90 -1.98
N ILE A 24 -14.22 3.65 -2.38
CA ILE A 24 -15.03 2.91 -3.35
C ILE A 24 -16.09 2.07 -2.61
N CYS A 25 -15.67 1.17 -1.71
CA CYS A 25 -16.58 0.24 -1.03
C CYS A 25 -16.90 0.60 0.42
N GLY A 26 -16.12 1.47 1.07
CA GLY A 26 -16.27 1.83 2.49
C GLY A 26 -15.62 0.85 3.47
N ASP A 27 -15.01 -0.24 3.00
CA ASP A 27 -14.31 -1.20 3.88
C ASP A 27 -12.92 -0.68 4.28
N PRO A 28 -12.41 -1.06 5.47
CA PRO A 28 -11.09 -0.64 5.94
C PRO A 28 -9.97 -1.14 5.01
N MET A 29 -9.05 -0.24 4.63
CA MET A 29 -7.90 -0.58 3.79
C MET A 29 -6.84 -1.42 4.53
N SER A 30 -6.03 -2.16 3.77
CA SER A 30 -4.87 -2.90 4.27
C SER A 30 -3.58 -2.14 4.01
N PHE A 31 -2.58 -2.28 4.89
CA PHE A 31 -1.26 -1.70 4.67
C PHE A 31 -0.42 -2.68 3.85
N ILE A 32 -0.12 -2.33 2.61
CA ILE A 32 0.54 -3.19 1.62
C ILE A 32 1.69 -2.38 1.00
N ASP A 33 2.90 -2.95 1.00
CA ASP A 33 4.08 -2.38 0.34
C ASP A 33 4.37 -0.89 0.67
N GLY A 34 4.06 -0.46 1.89
CA GLY A 34 4.36 0.88 2.39
C GLY A 34 3.24 1.91 2.25
N ASP A 35 2.07 1.51 1.73
CA ASP A 35 0.89 2.38 1.60
C ASP A 35 -0.44 1.67 1.93
N TRP A 36 -1.52 2.46 2.06
CA TRP A 36 -2.87 1.93 2.26
C TRP A 36 -3.52 1.56 0.91
N ALA A 37 -3.97 0.31 0.79
CA ALA A 37 -4.62 -0.19 -0.40
C ALA A 37 -5.85 -1.06 -0.05
N CYS A 38 -6.93 -0.90 -0.81
CA CYS A 38 -8.08 -1.78 -0.74
C CYS A 38 -7.86 -3.00 -1.66
N VAL A 39 -7.78 -4.20 -1.07
CA VAL A 39 -7.53 -5.46 -1.79
C VAL A 39 -8.72 -5.84 -2.66
N ASP A 40 -9.94 -5.60 -2.19
CA ASP A 40 -11.15 -5.98 -2.90
C ASP A 40 -11.38 -5.11 -4.13
N CYS A 41 -11.17 -3.80 -4.01
CA CYS A 41 -11.28 -2.87 -5.13
C CYS A 41 -10.01 -2.85 -6.01
N ASN A 42 -8.89 -3.45 -5.59
CA ASN A 42 -7.58 -3.37 -6.27
C ASN A 42 -7.18 -1.93 -6.68
N GLY A 43 -7.59 -0.94 -5.89
CA GLY A 43 -7.39 0.47 -6.23
C GLY A 43 -7.97 0.88 -7.58
N GLU A 44 -9.10 0.28 -8.00
CA GLU A 44 -9.75 0.58 -9.28
C GLU A 44 -9.78 2.10 -9.49
N LEU A 45 -9.03 2.53 -10.51
CA LEU A 45 -8.76 3.93 -10.72
C LEU A 45 -10.07 4.56 -11.17
N LEU A 46 -10.80 5.19 -10.25
CA LEU A 46 -11.94 6.06 -10.55
C LEU A 46 -11.40 7.33 -11.24
N GLY A 47 -10.89 7.17 -12.46
CA GLY A 47 -10.78 8.26 -13.43
C GLY A 47 -12.19 8.57 -13.95
N PRO A 48 -12.45 9.80 -14.42
CA PRO A 48 -13.72 10.07 -15.09
C PRO A 48 -13.86 9.12 -16.28
N GLU A 49 -14.91 8.32 -16.30
CA GLU A 49 -15.34 7.57 -17.48
C GLU A 49 -15.82 8.59 -18.54
N THR A 50 -14.89 9.20 -19.28
CA THR A 50 -15.24 9.96 -20.48
C THR A 50 -15.49 8.97 -21.60
N GLY A 51 -16.74 8.48 -21.65
CA GLY A 51 -17.31 7.80 -22.82
C GLY A 51 -17.59 8.75 -23.98
#